data_AF-A0A9D7FA19-F1
#
_entry.id   AF-A0A9D7FA19-F1
#
_cell.length_a   1.000
_cell.length_b   1.000
_cell.length_c   1.000
_cell.angle_alpha   90.00
_cell.angle_beta   90.00
_cell.angle_gamma   90.00
#
_symmetry.space_group_name_H-M   'P 1'
#
loop_
_entity.id
_entity.type
_entity.pdbx_description
1 polymer ?
#
loop_
_entity_poly.entity_id
_entity_poly.type
_entity_poly.pdbx_seq_one_letter_code
_entity_poly.pdbx_strand_id
1 'polypeptide(L)'
;MIPFFPHRLLFAGLLLLLLSPACKNSSEPADQPAAQNGTQEMIRLVNEANKKIDPSKVPYFFNAARAEYYSQLADQATDPLQRISHRMNFGYELLSAGENEQSIIVLESLLEEVQKIPEATEDDLQSIKRLIALNYFRLGEQNNCIAQPNAESCIFPISEKGVYAIKTATERAIQLFEEMLQSKPDNYESIWMLNIAYMSLGRYPRDVPAKWLLPESSFRSQTAFPAFVNAAAKAGLKGPALSGGTAVDDFNNDGLLDIFASSWGVADQIRFYINKGDGTFEESSQKAGLTGVTGGLNVAHADYDNDGWMDLLVLRGAWFAQQGEIPNSLLRNNGDGTFTDVTIAAGLLSYHPTQAAVWTDFNLDGWLDLFIGNESTMGTTDQPCEFYLSNGKDPKTGQVTFSNQIDACGLSNLRGMIKGVASSDINNDGRPDLYIF
;
A
#
# COMPACT_ATOMS: atom_id res chain seq x y z
N MET A 1 -9.16 -47.19 -1.84
CA MET A 1 -10.57 -47.45 -2.22
C MET A 1 -11.28 -46.10 -2.22
N ILE A 2 -11.64 -45.62 -3.41
CA ILE A 2 -12.41 -44.40 -3.74
C ILE A 2 -13.90 -44.69 -3.42
N PRO A 3 -14.85 -43.73 -3.31
CA PRO A 3 -14.96 -42.48 -2.51
C PRO A 3 -16.33 -42.41 -1.76
N PHE A 4 -16.66 -41.30 -1.10
CA PHE A 4 -18.06 -40.87 -0.93
C PHE A 4 -18.17 -39.33 -0.95
N PHE A 5 -18.87 -38.81 -1.95
CA PHE A 5 -19.46 -37.46 -2.00
C PHE A 5 -20.74 -37.41 -1.15
N PRO A 6 -21.23 -36.22 -0.78
CA PRO A 6 -22.58 -35.92 -1.26
C PRO A 6 -22.80 -34.49 -1.79
N HIS A 7 -23.94 -34.42 -2.48
CA HIS A 7 -24.41 -33.44 -3.44
C HIS A 7 -24.85 -32.07 -2.89
N ARG A 8 -24.75 -31.10 -3.80
CA ARG A 8 -25.54 -29.86 -3.91
C ARG A 8 -27.05 -30.15 -3.89
N LEU A 9 -27.79 -29.39 -3.10
CA LEU A 9 -29.26 -29.27 -3.18
C LEU A 9 -29.63 -28.04 -4.02
N LEU A 10 -30.37 -28.29 -5.10
CA LEU A 10 -31.11 -27.31 -5.88
C LEU A 10 -32.37 -26.91 -5.12
N PHE A 11 -32.59 -25.62 -4.92
CA PHE A 11 -33.93 -25.07 -4.65
C PHE A 11 -34.37 -24.22 -5.84
N ALA A 12 -35.35 -24.75 -6.58
CA ALA A 12 -36.10 -24.02 -7.58
C ALA A 12 -37.21 -23.24 -6.86
N GLY A 13 -37.07 -21.92 -6.78
CA GLY A 13 -38.10 -21.00 -6.32
C GLY A 13 -38.85 -20.40 -7.52
N LEU A 14 -40.12 -20.75 -7.65
CA LEU A 14 -41.08 -20.23 -8.62
C LEU A 14 -41.26 -18.71 -8.41
N LEU A 15 -40.90 -17.87 -9.39
CA LEU A 15 -41.20 -16.43 -9.35
C LEU A 15 -42.52 -16.17 -10.11
N LEU A 16 -43.60 -15.92 -9.36
CA LEU A 16 -44.86 -15.40 -9.90
C LEU A 16 -44.73 -13.88 -10.11
N LEU A 17 -44.77 -13.45 -11.37
CA LEU A 17 -44.89 -12.05 -11.77
C LEU A 17 -46.34 -11.58 -11.55
N LEU A 18 -46.54 -10.77 -10.49
CA LEU A 18 -47.75 -9.97 -10.31
C LEU A 18 -47.43 -8.51 -10.67
N LEU A 19 -47.83 -8.11 -11.88
CA LEU A 19 -47.84 -6.72 -12.31
C LEU A 19 -48.99 -5.99 -11.62
N SER A 20 -48.67 -4.95 -10.85
CA SER A 20 -49.64 -3.93 -10.42
C SER A 20 -49.05 -2.53 -10.70
N PRO A 21 -49.83 -1.57 -11.23
CA PRO A 21 -49.33 -0.26 -11.59
C PRO A 21 -49.39 0.66 -10.36
N ALA A 22 -48.24 1.05 -9.82
CA ALA A 22 -48.18 2.03 -8.74
C ALA A 22 -47.63 3.36 -9.27
N CYS A 23 -48.43 4.40 -9.02
CA CYS A 23 -48.27 5.77 -9.45
C CYS A 23 -46.90 6.39 -9.10
N LYS A 24 -46.41 7.22 -10.03
CA LYS A 24 -45.34 8.20 -9.79
C LYS A 24 -45.77 9.17 -8.69
N ASN A 25 -45.11 9.09 -7.54
CA ASN A 25 -44.89 10.23 -6.66
C ASN A 25 -43.38 10.42 -6.55
N SER A 26 -42.86 11.33 -7.37
CA SER A 26 -41.53 11.90 -7.20
C SER A 26 -41.54 12.76 -5.94
N SER A 27 -40.97 12.25 -4.86
CA SER A 27 -40.42 13.10 -3.82
C SER A 27 -38.93 13.17 -4.09
N GLU A 28 -38.44 14.37 -4.41
CA GLU A 28 -37.01 14.67 -4.40
C GLU A 28 -36.46 14.34 -3.00
N PRO A 29 -35.25 13.76 -2.88
CA PRO A 29 -34.63 13.62 -1.57
C PRO A 29 -34.38 15.01 -1.00
N ALA A 30 -34.87 15.24 0.22
CA ALA A 30 -34.63 16.46 0.98
C ALA A 30 -33.13 16.76 1.09
N ASP A 31 -32.80 18.06 1.04
CA ASP A 31 -31.46 18.64 1.26
C ASP A 31 -30.69 17.88 2.35
N GLN A 32 -29.66 17.13 1.93
CA GLN A 32 -28.61 16.69 2.83
C GLN A 32 -27.69 17.88 3.12
N PRO A 33 -27.30 18.14 4.37
CA PRO A 33 -26.51 19.31 4.71
C PRO A 33 -25.18 19.29 3.94
N ALA A 34 -24.76 20.44 3.41
CA ALA A 34 -23.60 20.63 2.53
C ALA A 34 -22.28 19.99 2.99
N ALA A 35 -22.13 19.69 4.29
CA ALA A 35 -20.99 18.94 4.83
C ALA A 35 -20.93 17.46 4.40
N GLN A 36 -22.08 16.79 4.17
CA GLN A 36 -22.10 15.42 3.62
C GLN A 36 -21.76 15.37 2.12
N ASN A 37 -21.79 16.52 1.43
CA ASN A 37 -21.54 16.61 -0.01
C ASN A 37 -20.04 16.53 -0.34
N GLY A 38 -19.19 17.20 0.45
CA GLY A 38 -17.73 17.25 0.20
C GLY A 38 -17.05 15.89 0.22
N THR A 39 -17.29 15.10 1.28
CA THR A 39 -16.72 13.74 1.41
C THR A 39 -17.17 12.81 0.27
N GLN A 40 -18.47 12.80 -0.06
CA GLN A 40 -18.97 11.92 -1.13
C GLN A 40 -18.44 12.35 -2.50
N GLU A 41 -18.30 13.65 -2.74
CA GLU A 41 -17.74 14.15 -3.99
C GLU A 41 -16.25 13.80 -4.12
N MET A 42 -15.46 13.94 -3.06
CA MET A 42 -14.05 13.54 -3.09
C MET A 42 -13.88 12.03 -3.24
N ILE A 43 -14.72 11.21 -2.59
CA ILE A 43 -14.77 9.76 -2.83
C ILE A 43 -15.05 9.47 -4.31
N ARG A 44 -16.00 10.17 -4.94
CA ARG A 44 -16.30 10.01 -6.37
C ARG A 44 -15.08 10.35 -7.23
N LEU A 45 -14.45 11.50 -6.99
CA LEU A 45 -13.29 11.98 -7.77
C LEU A 45 -12.09 11.04 -7.64
N VAL A 46 -11.75 10.60 -6.42
CA VAL A 46 -10.66 9.63 -6.19
C VAL A 46 -10.95 8.30 -6.91
N ASN A 47 -12.18 7.79 -6.82
CA ASN A 47 -12.55 6.57 -7.52
C ASN A 47 -12.51 6.70 -9.05
N GLU A 48 -12.88 7.86 -9.59
CA GLU A 48 -12.76 8.15 -11.02
C GLU A 48 -11.31 8.26 -11.48
N ALA A 49 -10.43 8.87 -10.69
CA ALA A 49 -9.00 8.90 -10.97
C ALA A 49 -8.40 7.49 -10.96
N ASN A 50 -8.71 6.68 -9.94
CA ASN A 50 -8.23 5.31 -9.82
C ASN A 50 -8.62 4.43 -11.02
N LYS A 51 -9.83 4.59 -11.57
CA LYS A 51 -10.31 3.84 -12.75
C LYS A 51 -9.58 4.18 -14.05
N LYS A 52 -8.93 5.34 -14.12
CA LYS A 52 -8.18 5.78 -15.32
C LYS A 52 -6.77 5.22 -15.37
N ILE A 53 -6.27 4.66 -14.27
CA ILE A 53 -4.91 4.14 -14.18
C ILE A 53 -4.78 2.92 -15.09
N ASP A 54 -3.81 2.96 -15.98
CA ASP A 54 -3.38 1.83 -16.80
C ASP A 54 -2.43 0.92 -15.98
N PRO A 55 -2.87 -0.27 -15.54
CA PRO A 55 -2.07 -1.16 -14.70
C PRO A 55 -0.75 -1.61 -15.35
N SER A 56 -0.69 -1.61 -16.70
CA SER A 56 0.51 -2.00 -17.44
C SER A 56 1.64 -0.95 -17.36
N LYS A 57 1.31 0.28 -16.99
CA LYS A 57 2.25 1.41 -16.87
C LYS A 57 2.75 1.66 -15.45
N VAL A 58 2.24 0.92 -14.47
CA VAL A 58 2.58 1.08 -13.05
C VAL A 58 3.25 -0.21 -12.54
N PRO A 59 4.58 -0.35 -12.61
CA PRO A 59 5.24 -1.66 -12.51
C PRO A 59 5.23 -2.32 -11.12
N TYR A 60 4.94 -1.58 -10.06
CA TYR A 60 5.08 -2.04 -8.67
C TYR A 60 3.74 -2.16 -7.90
N PHE A 61 2.61 -1.82 -8.55
CA PHE A 61 1.26 -1.88 -7.96
C PHE A 61 0.28 -2.40 -9.02
N PHE A 62 -0.87 -3.00 -8.67
CA PHE A 62 -1.80 -3.69 -9.60
C PHE A 62 -1.31 -5.02 -10.22
N ASN A 63 -0.53 -5.81 -9.48
CA ASN A 63 -0.02 -7.09 -9.96
C ASN A 63 -1.14 -8.05 -10.44
N ALA A 64 -2.28 -8.13 -9.73
CA ALA A 64 -3.40 -8.98 -10.16
C ALA A 64 -3.97 -8.58 -11.54
N ALA A 65 -4.17 -7.27 -11.78
CA ALA A 65 -4.64 -6.79 -13.07
C ALA A 65 -3.61 -7.01 -14.20
N ARG A 66 -2.31 -6.86 -13.91
CA ARG A 66 -1.26 -7.23 -14.87
C ARG A 66 -1.16 -8.72 -15.12
N ALA A 67 -1.44 -9.55 -14.11
CA ALA A 67 -1.52 -11.00 -14.28
C ALA A 67 -2.61 -11.36 -15.30
N GLU A 68 -3.81 -10.79 -15.18
CA GLU A 68 -4.88 -10.96 -16.17
C GLU A 68 -4.47 -10.50 -17.58
N TYR A 69 -3.79 -9.34 -17.68
CA TYR A 69 -3.27 -8.83 -18.95
C TYR A 69 -2.28 -9.80 -19.61
N TYR A 70 -1.28 -10.31 -18.88
CA TYR A 70 -0.33 -11.27 -19.43
C TYR A 70 -0.96 -12.63 -19.74
N SER A 71 -1.98 -13.05 -18.99
CA SER A 71 -2.76 -14.25 -19.32
C SER A 71 -3.41 -14.10 -20.70
N GLN A 72 -4.05 -12.96 -20.98
CA GLN A 72 -4.68 -12.70 -22.28
C GLN A 72 -3.66 -12.66 -23.42
N LEU A 73 -2.49 -12.03 -23.20
CA LEU A 73 -1.42 -12.03 -24.20
C LEU A 73 -0.89 -13.44 -24.48
N ALA A 74 -0.75 -14.28 -23.45
CA ALA A 74 -0.34 -15.66 -23.63
C ALA A 74 -1.34 -16.47 -24.47
N ASP A 75 -2.64 -16.28 -24.23
CA ASP A 75 -3.72 -16.96 -24.98
C ASP A 75 -3.76 -16.52 -26.45
N GLN A 76 -3.43 -15.27 -26.72
CA GLN A 76 -3.45 -14.68 -28.07
C GLN A 76 -2.15 -14.90 -28.87
N ALA A 77 -1.04 -15.17 -28.18
CA ALA A 77 0.26 -15.32 -28.82
C ALA A 77 0.29 -16.54 -29.75
N THR A 78 0.67 -16.33 -31.01
CA THR A 78 0.85 -17.39 -32.01
C THR A 78 2.28 -17.92 -32.05
N ASP A 79 3.26 -17.06 -31.75
CA ASP A 79 4.66 -17.43 -31.63
C ASP A 79 4.93 -18.14 -30.29
N PRO A 80 5.52 -19.36 -30.29
CA PRO A 80 5.77 -20.11 -29.06
C PRO A 80 6.69 -19.40 -28.06
N LEU A 81 7.72 -18.68 -28.53
CA LEU A 81 8.64 -17.98 -27.64
C LEU A 81 7.98 -16.77 -26.97
N GLN A 82 7.17 -16.02 -27.71
CA GLN A 82 6.33 -14.96 -27.12
C GLN A 82 5.34 -15.53 -26.12
N ARG A 83 4.68 -16.65 -26.42
CA ARG A 83 3.77 -17.30 -25.47
C ARG A 83 4.46 -17.68 -24.17
N ILE A 84 5.65 -18.28 -24.26
CA ILE A 84 6.47 -18.63 -23.08
C ILE A 84 6.80 -17.38 -22.26
N SER A 85 7.23 -16.30 -22.91
CA SER A 85 7.53 -15.02 -22.25
C SER A 85 6.30 -14.42 -21.54
N HIS A 86 5.13 -14.43 -22.17
CA HIS A 86 3.89 -13.95 -21.55
C HIS A 86 3.45 -14.83 -20.38
N ARG A 87 3.56 -16.16 -20.49
CA ARG A 87 3.29 -17.07 -19.37
C ARG A 87 4.26 -16.88 -18.20
N MET A 88 5.52 -16.58 -18.51
CA MET A 88 6.53 -16.28 -17.50
C MET A 88 6.15 -15.01 -16.71
N ASN A 89 5.80 -13.94 -17.42
CA ASN A 89 5.33 -12.70 -16.80
C ASN A 89 4.01 -12.90 -16.03
N PHE A 90 3.08 -13.70 -16.55
CA PHE A 90 1.85 -14.03 -15.85
C PHE A 90 2.12 -14.71 -14.50
N GLY A 91 2.98 -15.73 -14.47
CA GLY A 91 3.38 -16.38 -13.24
C GLY A 91 4.08 -15.43 -12.26
N TYR A 92 4.95 -14.55 -12.74
CA TYR A 92 5.62 -13.53 -11.92
C TYR A 92 4.63 -12.53 -11.30
N GLU A 93 3.65 -12.04 -12.07
CA GLU A 93 2.65 -11.10 -11.57
C GLU A 93 1.70 -11.77 -10.57
N LEU A 94 1.32 -13.05 -10.77
CA LEU A 94 0.58 -13.83 -9.77
C LEU A 94 1.37 -13.96 -8.46
N LEU A 95 2.67 -14.29 -8.53
CA LEU A 95 3.56 -14.34 -7.36
C LEU A 95 3.54 -13.00 -6.62
N SER A 96 3.67 -11.90 -7.37
CA SER A 96 3.71 -10.54 -6.81
C SER A 96 2.37 -10.09 -6.24
N ALA A 97 1.25 -10.59 -6.79
CA ALA A 97 -0.09 -10.38 -6.27
C ALA A 97 -0.40 -11.22 -5.01
N GLY A 98 0.49 -12.14 -4.63
CA GLY A 98 0.26 -13.08 -3.53
C GLY A 98 -0.61 -14.29 -3.92
N GLU A 99 -0.90 -14.49 -5.21
CA GLU A 99 -1.64 -15.64 -5.75
C GLU A 99 -0.70 -16.83 -5.99
N ASN A 100 0.02 -17.22 -4.93
CA ASN A 100 1.14 -18.16 -5.03
C ASN A 100 0.75 -19.54 -5.54
N GLU A 101 -0.41 -20.07 -5.14
CA GLU A 101 -0.88 -21.39 -5.61
C GLU A 101 -1.11 -21.40 -7.12
N GLN A 102 -1.78 -20.38 -7.67
CA GLN A 102 -2.01 -20.26 -9.11
C GLN A 102 -0.70 -20.02 -9.87
N SER A 103 0.19 -19.19 -9.33
CA SER A 103 1.52 -18.95 -9.91
C SER A 103 2.32 -20.25 -10.03
N ILE A 104 2.33 -21.09 -8.98
CA ILE A 104 3.01 -22.40 -9.00
C ILE A 104 2.49 -23.26 -10.14
N ILE A 105 1.16 -23.40 -10.28
CA ILE A 105 0.55 -24.22 -11.34
C ILE A 105 1.00 -23.73 -12.73
N VAL A 106 0.96 -22.42 -12.96
CA VAL A 106 1.36 -21.84 -14.26
C VAL A 106 2.84 -22.08 -14.53
N LEU A 107 3.70 -21.87 -13.54
CA LEU A 107 5.15 -21.95 -13.68
C LEU A 107 5.69 -23.37 -13.77
N GLU A 108 5.13 -24.32 -13.02
CA GLU A 108 5.48 -25.75 -13.14
C GLU A 108 5.10 -26.29 -14.51
N SER A 109 3.89 -25.96 -14.99
CA SER A 109 3.49 -26.29 -16.36
C SER A 109 4.40 -25.65 -17.42
N LEU A 110 4.86 -24.41 -17.19
CA LEU A 110 5.80 -23.74 -18.08
C LEU A 110 7.17 -24.42 -18.08
N LEU A 111 7.67 -24.81 -16.90
CA LEU A 111 8.93 -25.53 -16.77
C LEU A 111 8.91 -26.85 -17.55
N GLU A 112 7.83 -27.64 -17.44
CA GLU A 112 7.66 -28.89 -18.19
C GLU A 112 7.62 -28.69 -19.71
N GLU A 113 7.11 -27.55 -20.19
CA GLU A 113 7.09 -27.19 -21.60
C GLU A 113 8.49 -26.81 -22.08
N VAL A 114 9.14 -25.88 -21.39
CA VAL A 114 10.45 -25.34 -21.77
C VAL A 114 11.54 -26.42 -21.74
N GLN A 115 11.49 -27.36 -20.79
CA GLN A 115 12.42 -28.49 -20.74
C GLN A 115 12.39 -29.40 -21.98
N LYS A 116 11.31 -29.38 -22.77
CA LYS A 116 11.17 -30.17 -23.99
C LYS A 116 11.71 -29.45 -25.23
N ILE A 117 12.07 -28.16 -25.10
CA ILE A 117 12.61 -27.36 -26.19
C ILE A 117 14.11 -27.65 -26.31
N PRO A 118 14.60 -28.18 -27.44
CA PRO A 118 16.01 -28.55 -27.61
C PRO A 118 17.00 -27.38 -27.41
N GLU A 119 16.57 -26.16 -27.73
CA GLU A 119 17.36 -24.94 -27.64
C GLU A 119 17.31 -24.28 -26.25
N ALA A 120 16.47 -24.77 -25.32
CA ALA A 120 16.38 -24.20 -23.98
C ALA A 120 17.70 -24.38 -23.22
N THR A 121 18.20 -23.29 -22.66
CA THR A 121 19.42 -23.28 -21.88
C THR A 121 19.14 -23.65 -20.43
N GLU A 122 20.18 -24.07 -19.70
CA GLU A 122 20.08 -24.25 -18.26
C GLU A 122 19.66 -22.94 -17.55
N ASP A 123 20.07 -21.79 -18.07
CA ASP A 123 19.74 -20.47 -17.51
C ASP A 123 18.24 -20.17 -17.62
N ASP A 124 17.60 -20.59 -18.71
CA ASP A 124 16.15 -20.47 -18.90
C ASP A 124 15.40 -21.31 -17.86
N LEU A 125 15.84 -22.55 -17.66
CA LEU A 125 15.24 -23.47 -16.67
C LEU A 125 15.44 -22.96 -15.24
N GLN A 126 16.63 -22.43 -14.93
CA GLN A 126 16.96 -21.84 -13.63
C GLN A 126 16.09 -20.63 -13.32
N SER A 127 15.79 -19.79 -14.32
CA SER A 127 14.95 -18.61 -14.16
C SER A 127 13.51 -18.97 -13.77
N ILE A 128 12.95 -20.03 -14.36
CA ILE A 128 11.62 -20.53 -14.02
C ILE A 128 11.64 -21.22 -12.64
N LYS A 129 12.63 -22.09 -12.38
CA LYS A 129 12.79 -22.78 -11.08
C LYS A 129 12.92 -21.80 -9.92
N ARG A 130 13.67 -20.71 -10.12
CA ARG A 130 13.81 -19.61 -9.16
C ARG A 130 12.44 -19.09 -8.72
N LEU A 131 11.55 -18.82 -9.67
CA LEU A 131 10.23 -18.27 -9.38
C LEU A 131 9.30 -19.29 -8.73
N ILE A 132 9.40 -20.57 -9.09
CA ILE A 132 8.67 -21.66 -8.40
C ILE A 132 9.16 -21.78 -6.94
N ALA A 133 10.48 -21.76 -6.71
CA ALA A 133 11.06 -21.84 -5.37
C ALA A 133 10.64 -20.65 -4.49
N LEU A 134 10.66 -19.43 -5.05
CA LEU A 134 10.17 -18.23 -4.39
C LEU A 134 8.67 -18.33 -4.06
N ASN A 135 7.84 -18.83 -4.97
CA ASN A 135 6.42 -19.03 -4.70
C ASN A 135 6.18 -20.00 -3.54
N TYR A 136 6.86 -21.15 -3.52
CA TYR A 136 6.75 -22.10 -2.41
C TYR A 136 7.22 -21.49 -1.09
N PHE A 137 8.28 -20.68 -1.12
CA PHE A 137 8.75 -19.99 0.07
C PHE A 137 7.73 -18.94 0.56
N ARG A 138 7.18 -18.14 -0.35
CA ARG A 138 6.09 -17.16 -0.07
C ARG A 138 4.82 -17.84 0.44
N LEU A 139 4.42 -18.97 -0.14
CA LEU A 139 3.28 -19.76 0.36
C LEU A 139 3.53 -20.27 1.78
N GLY A 140 4.76 -20.67 2.10
CA GLY A 140 5.19 -20.97 3.46
C GLY A 140 5.02 -19.77 4.40
N GLU A 141 5.44 -18.59 3.97
CA GLU A 141 5.27 -17.33 4.72
C GLU A 141 3.79 -16.97 4.94
N GLN A 142 2.94 -17.04 3.91
CA GLN A 142 1.50 -16.78 4.01
C GLN A 142 0.82 -17.72 5.02
N ASN A 143 1.13 -19.02 4.96
CA ASN A 143 0.56 -20.05 5.82
C ASN A 143 0.98 -19.92 7.30
N ASN A 144 2.04 -19.17 7.61
CA ASN A 144 2.59 -19.07 8.96
C ASN A 144 2.57 -17.64 9.48
N CYS A 145 3.30 -16.72 8.84
CA CYS A 145 3.44 -15.34 9.32
C CYS A 145 2.16 -14.52 9.14
N ILE A 146 1.40 -14.74 8.06
CA ILE A 146 0.18 -13.98 7.79
C ILE A 146 -1.02 -14.64 8.47
N ALA A 147 -1.15 -15.97 8.34
CA ALA A 147 -2.28 -16.70 8.91
C ALA A 147 -2.19 -16.85 10.44
N GLN A 148 -0.98 -16.92 11.01
CA GLN A 148 -0.73 -17.14 12.43
C GLN A 148 0.35 -16.18 12.98
N PRO A 149 0.13 -14.86 12.90
CA PRO A 149 1.14 -13.88 13.26
C PRO A 149 1.46 -13.89 14.76
N ASN A 150 2.74 -13.76 15.08
CA ASN A 150 3.25 -13.46 16.41
C ASN A 150 4.31 -12.36 16.34
N ALA A 151 4.78 -11.87 17.49
CA ALA A 151 5.70 -10.74 17.56
C ALA A 151 7.07 -10.99 16.92
N GLU A 152 7.43 -12.25 16.65
CA GLU A 152 8.69 -12.68 16.04
C GLU A 152 8.49 -13.26 14.62
N SER A 153 7.25 -13.31 14.13
CA SER A 153 6.93 -13.81 12.80
C SER A 153 7.66 -13.01 11.72
N CYS A 154 8.38 -13.71 10.85
CA CYS A 154 9.06 -13.11 9.70
C CYS A 154 10.05 -11.98 10.04
N ILE A 155 10.57 -11.95 11.27
CA ILE A 155 11.69 -11.10 11.65
C ILE A 155 12.98 -11.86 11.36
N PHE A 156 13.91 -11.20 10.69
CA PHE A 156 15.20 -11.76 10.33
C PHE A 156 16.32 -11.27 11.29
N PRO A 157 17.21 -12.15 11.79
CA PRO A 157 17.21 -13.60 11.61
C PRO A 157 16.05 -14.27 12.37
N ILE A 158 15.53 -15.37 11.81
CA ILE A 158 14.34 -16.04 12.35
C ILE A 158 14.71 -16.74 13.67
N SER A 159 14.03 -16.32 14.73
CA SER A 159 14.16 -16.87 16.08
C SER A 159 13.29 -18.12 16.27
N GLU A 160 13.41 -18.78 17.43
CA GLU A 160 12.62 -19.98 17.75
C GLU A 160 11.11 -19.77 17.66
N LYS A 161 10.59 -18.59 18.06
CA LYS A 161 9.15 -18.30 17.96
C LYS A 161 8.70 -17.89 16.55
N GLY A 162 9.66 -17.57 15.68
CA GLY A 162 9.42 -17.30 14.26
C GLY A 162 9.41 -18.58 13.39
N VAL A 163 9.68 -19.75 13.96
CA VAL A 163 9.68 -21.04 13.24
C VAL A 163 8.27 -21.40 12.77
N TYR A 164 8.18 -21.85 11.52
CA TYR A 164 6.94 -22.21 10.85
C TYR A 164 6.35 -23.51 11.43
N ALA A 165 5.05 -23.47 11.70
CA ALA A 165 4.24 -24.63 12.06
C ALA A 165 3.88 -25.47 10.83
N ILE A 166 3.52 -24.82 9.72
CA ILE A 166 3.19 -25.45 8.43
C ILE A 166 4.44 -25.42 7.54
N LYS A 167 5.07 -26.58 7.35
CA LYS A 167 6.42 -26.67 6.75
C LYS A 167 6.45 -27.06 5.26
N THR A 168 5.41 -27.74 4.78
CA THR A 168 5.40 -28.44 3.49
C THR A 168 5.81 -27.57 2.29
N ALA A 169 5.30 -26.33 2.21
CA ALA A 169 5.64 -25.44 1.11
C ALA A 169 7.12 -25.01 1.16
N THR A 170 7.62 -24.62 2.33
CA THR A 170 9.03 -24.25 2.52
C THR A 170 9.97 -25.44 2.29
N GLU A 171 9.57 -26.66 2.66
CA GLU A 171 10.36 -27.87 2.35
C GLU A 171 10.52 -28.06 0.83
N ARG A 172 9.45 -27.81 0.05
CA ARG A 172 9.53 -27.83 -1.41
C ARG A 172 10.43 -26.73 -1.96
N ALA A 173 10.40 -25.53 -1.37
CA ALA A 173 11.31 -24.45 -1.74
C ALA A 173 12.79 -24.83 -1.51
N ILE A 174 13.10 -25.45 -0.36
CA ILE A 174 14.46 -25.94 -0.05
C ILE A 174 14.94 -26.93 -1.11
N GLN A 175 14.11 -27.92 -1.48
CA GLN A 175 14.48 -28.89 -2.53
C GLN A 175 14.84 -28.19 -3.84
N LEU A 176 14.03 -27.22 -4.27
CA LEU A 176 14.29 -26.48 -5.50
C LEU A 176 15.56 -25.63 -5.41
N PHE A 177 15.80 -24.93 -4.28
CA PHE A 177 17.04 -24.19 -4.09
C PHE A 177 18.27 -25.10 -4.11
N GLU A 178 18.20 -26.28 -3.49
CA GLU A 178 19.29 -27.26 -3.53
C GLU A 178 19.53 -27.79 -4.94
N GLU A 179 18.49 -28.14 -5.68
CA GLU A 179 18.57 -28.55 -7.09
C GLU A 179 19.24 -27.47 -7.95
N MET A 180 18.83 -26.20 -7.78
CA MET A 180 19.41 -25.06 -8.48
C MET A 180 20.89 -24.91 -8.17
N LEU A 181 21.27 -25.03 -6.90
CA LEU A 181 22.64 -24.88 -6.46
C LEU A 181 23.54 -26.07 -6.88
N GLN A 182 23.00 -27.26 -7.13
CA GLN A 182 23.81 -28.33 -7.76
C GLN A 182 24.25 -27.95 -9.17
N SER A 183 23.41 -27.24 -9.92
CA SER A 183 23.70 -26.78 -11.28
C SER A 183 24.58 -25.52 -11.27
N LYS A 184 24.25 -24.55 -10.42
CA LYS A 184 24.97 -23.29 -10.26
C LYS A 184 25.36 -23.04 -8.80
N PRO A 185 26.50 -23.60 -8.34
CA PRO A 185 26.91 -23.53 -6.93
C PRO A 185 27.13 -22.12 -6.38
N ASP A 186 27.45 -21.15 -7.24
CA ASP A 186 27.77 -19.77 -6.86
C ASP A 186 26.55 -18.82 -6.99
N ASN A 187 25.32 -19.35 -7.09
CA ASN A 187 24.12 -18.53 -7.10
C ASN A 187 23.84 -17.98 -5.69
N TYR A 188 24.37 -16.80 -5.38
CA TYR A 188 24.28 -16.18 -4.05
C TYR A 188 22.85 -15.91 -3.57
N GLU A 189 21.91 -15.62 -4.49
CA GLU A 189 20.50 -15.46 -4.15
C GLU A 189 19.92 -16.78 -3.60
N SER A 190 20.19 -17.90 -4.28
CA SER A 190 19.73 -19.22 -3.85
C SER A 190 20.42 -19.67 -2.56
N ILE A 191 21.72 -19.37 -2.38
CA ILE A 191 22.42 -19.61 -1.10
C ILE A 191 21.73 -18.84 0.04
N TRP A 192 21.44 -17.55 -0.18
CA TRP A 192 20.76 -16.71 0.80
C TRP A 192 19.37 -17.27 1.15
N MET A 193 18.54 -17.51 0.14
CA MET A 193 17.17 -18.00 0.33
C MET A 193 17.14 -19.40 0.97
N LEU A 194 18.09 -20.27 0.62
CA LEU A 194 18.24 -21.60 1.24
C LEU A 194 18.46 -21.48 2.75
N ASN A 195 19.37 -20.60 3.19
CA ASN A 195 19.67 -20.43 4.62
C ASN A 195 18.46 -19.87 5.36
N ILE A 196 17.75 -18.87 4.81
CA ILE A 196 16.52 -18.35 5.42
C ILE A 196 15.44 -19.44 5.50
N ALA A 197 15.28 -20.25 4.46
CA ALA A 197 14.32 -21.35 4.46
C ALA A 197 14.65 -22.41 5.53
N TYR A 198 15.93 -22.73 5.73
CA TYR A 198 16.34 -23.60 6.83
C TYR A 198 16.10 -22.96 8.22
N MET A 199 16.28 -21.64 8.36
CA MET A 199 15.96 -20.92 9.59
C MET A 199 14.46 -20.98 9.89
N SER A 200 13.61 -20.74 8.89
CA SER A 200 12.15 -20.75 9.09
C SER A 200 11.62 -22.13 9.47
N LEU A 201 12.34 -23.21 9.15
CA LEU A 201 12.00 -24.56 9.60
C LEU A 201 12.58 -24.97 10.96
N GLY A 202 13.41 -24.11 11.59
CA GLY A 202 14.13 -24.40 12.84
C GLY A 202 15.28 -25.38 12.67
N ARG A 203 15.84 -25.47 11.46
CA ARG A 203 16.84 -26.46 11.04
C ARG A 203 18.23 -25.86 10.80
N TYR A 204 18.32 -24.53 10.66
CA TYR A 204 19.56 -23.79 10.58
C TYR A 204 20.30 -23.76 11.95
N PRO A 205 21.65 -23.83 11.97
CA PRO A 205 22.55 -24.07 10.84
C PRO A 205 22.74 -25.56 10.50
N ARG A 206 22.27 -26.46 11.38
CA ARG A 206 22.66 -27.89 11.40
C ARG A 206 22.41 -28.63 10.10
N ASP A 207 21.31 -28.31 9.41
CA ASP A 207 20.86 -29.10 8.26
C ASP A 207 21.22 -28.43 6.93
N VAL A 208 21.81 -27.23 6.94
CA VAL A 208 22.25 -26.59 5.69
C VAL A 208 23.50 -27.33 5.17
N PRO A 209 23.54 -27.70 3.87
CA PRO A 209 24.75 -28.28 3.29
C PRO A 209 25.97 -27.37 3.51
N ALA A 210 27.06 -27.91 4.07
CA ALA A 210 28.21 -27.13 4.52
C ALA A 210 28.82 -26.20 3.45
N LYS A 211 28.75 -26.59 2.17
CA LYS A 211 29.22 -25.78 1.03
C LYS A 211 28.39 -24.51 0.78
N TRP A 212 27.18 -24.44 1.29
CA TRP A 212 26.25 -23.30 1.12
C TRP A 212 25.80 -22.71 2.46
N LEU A 213 26.39 -23.15 3.58
CA LEU A 213 26.07 -22.63 4.90
C LEU A 213 26.63 -21.21 5.05
N LEU A 214 25.73 -20.26 5.34
CA LEU A 214 26.13 -18.94 5.81
C LEU A 214 26.37 -19.01 7.32
N PRO A 215 27.52 -18.56 7.84
CA PRO A 215 27.82 -18.70 9.26
C PRO A 215 26.93 -17.78 10.11
N GLU A 216 26.60 -18.21 11.33
CA GLU A 216 25.74 -17.42 12.24
C GLU A 216 26.25 -16.00 12.48
N SER A 217 27.57 -15.82 12.47
CA SER A 217 28.21 -14.52 12.62
C SER A 217 27.81 -13.53 11.53
N SER A 218 27.39 -13.99 10.35
CA SER A 218 26.90 -13.13 9.27
C SER A 218 25.57 -12.45 9.60
N PHE A 219 24.83 -12.95 10.60
CA PHE A 219 23.50 -12.46 10.98
C PHE A 219 23.48 -11.70 12.31
N ARG A 220 24.62 -11.67 13.03
CA ARG A 220 24.70 -11.02 14.34
C ARG A 220 25.14 -9.57 14.19
N SER A 221 24.42 -8.67 14.84
CA SER A 221 24.86 -7.27 14.99
C SER A 221 26.18 -7.22 15.77
N GLN A 222 27.11 -6.36 15.31
CA GLN A 222 28.33 -6.06 16.05
C GLN A 222 28.07 -5.20 17.30
N THR A 223 26.89 -4.56 17.36
CA THR A 223 26.47 -3.68 18.44
C THR A 223 25.30 -4.30 19.20
N ALA A 224 25.41 -4.40 20.52
CA ALA A 224 24.28 -4.75 21.37
C ALA A 224 23.32 -3.55 21.46
N PHE A 225 22.09 -3.72 21.01
CA PHE A 225 21.02 -2.73 21.13
C PHE A 225 19.73 -3.45 21.55
N PRO A 226 18.88 -2.86 22.42
CA PRO A 226 17.60 -3.47 22.78
C PRO A 226 16.72 -3.69 21.55
N ALA A 227 16.23 -4.92 21.36
CA ALA A 227 15.31 -5.21 20.26
C ALA A 227 13.94 -4.57 20.52
N PHE A 228 13.40 -3.91 19.51
CA PHE A 228 11.99 -3.51 19.52
C PHE A 228 11.11 -4.75 19.40
N VAL A 229 10.07 -4.83 20.23
CA VAL A 229 9.08 -5.90 20.16
C VAL A 229 7.91 -5.42 19.30
N ASN A 230 7.55 -6.20 18.28
CA ASN A 230 6.35 -5.90 17.49
C ASN A 230 5.10 -6.05 18.38
N ALA A 231 4.50 -4.91 18.74
CA ALA A 231 3.33 -4.84 19.60
C ALA A 231 2.01 -4.69 18.82
N ALA A 232 2.04 -4.53 17.48
CA ALA A 232 0.87 -4.17 16.68
C ALA A 232 -0.30 -5.13 16.86
N ALA A 233 -0.03 -6.44 16.78
CA ALA A 233 -1.04 -7.47 16.97
C ALA A 233 -1.63 -7.49 18.39
N LYS A 234 -0.82 -7.23 19.43
CA LYS A 234 -1.30 -7.16 20.81
C LYS A 234 -2.13 -5.90 21.04
N ALA A 235 -1.75 -4.80 20.41
CA ALA A 235 -2.40 -3.50 20.52
C ALA A 235 -3.71 -3.39 19.72
N GLY A 236 -4.09 -4.42 18.95
CA GLY A 236 -5.30 -4.37 18.10
C GLY A 236 -5.10 -3.68 16.75
N LEU A 237 -3.87 -3.26 16.43
CA LEU A 237 -3.49 -2.66 15.16
C LEU A 237 -3.22 -3.75 14.11
N LYS A 238 -4.28 -4.44 13.69
CA LYS A 238 -4.22 -5.54 12.72
C LYS A 238 -4.94 -5.15 11.43
N GLY A 239 -4.35 -5.47 10.29
CA GLY A 239 -5.02 -5.39 9.00
C GLY A 239 -4.07 -5.67 7.82
N PRO A 240 -4.53 -6.36 6.77
CA PRO A 240 -3.77 -6.48 5.53
C PRO A 240 -3.95 -5.17 4.73
N ALA A 241 -3.01 -4.25 4.91
CA ALA A 241 -2.96 -3.02 4.13
C ALA A 241 -1.51 -2.73 3.76
N LEU A 242 -1.32 -2.02 2.65
CA LEU A 242 -0.01 -1.53 2.24
C LEU A 242 0.21 -0.16 2.87
N SER A 243 0.38 -0.12 4.20
CA SER A 243 0.49 1.13 4.99
C SER A 243 1.28 2.20 4.24
N GLY A 244 0.65 3.36 4.03
CA GLY A 244 1.28 4.53 3.42
C GLY A 244 1.96 5.38 4.50
N GLY A 245 1.34 6.49 4.86
CA GLY A 245 1.74 7.32 5.99
C GLY A 245 0.93 7.05 7.26
N THR A 246 1.46 7.51 8.38
CA THR A 246 0.78 7.48 9.68
C THR A 246 0.81 8.86 10.34
N ALA A 247 -0.31 9.28 10.90
CA ALA A 247 -0.41 10.43 11.79
C ALA A 247 -0.77 9.93 13.20
N VAL A 248 -0.11 10.48 14.22
CA VAL A 248 -0.27 10.08 15.63
C VAL A 248 -0.42 11.34 16.46
N ASP A 249 -1.63 11.59 16.94
CA ASP A 249 -1.99 12.77 17.72
C ASP A 249 -3.26 12.50 18.56
N ASP A 250 -3.62 13.41 19.45
CA ASP A 250 -4.83 13.37 20.27
C ASP A 250 -6.04 13.89 19.47
N PHE A 251 -6.54 13.08 18.53
CA PHE A 251 -7.59 13.48 17.60
C PHE A 251 -8.96 13.70 18.27
N ASN A 252 -9.16 13.17 19.49
CA ASN A 252 -10.42 13.28 20.23
C ASN A 252 -10.30 14.15 21.50
N ASN A 253 -9.13 14.78 21.74
CA ASN A 253 -8.82 15.62 22.89
C ASN A 253 -9.04 14.92 24.26
N ASP A 254 -8.79 13.61 24.36
CA ASP A 254 -8.90 12.84 25.60
C ASP A 254 -7.56 12.68 26.37
N GLY A 255 -6.48 13.23 25.81
CA GLY A 255 -5.12 13.17 26.35
C GLY A 255 -4.35 11.92 25.95
N LEU A 256 -4.89 11.07 25.08
CA LEU A 256 -4.24 9.87 24.56
C LEU A 256 -3.96 10.01 23.06
N LEU A 257 -2.78 9.55 22.63
CA LEU A 257 -2.44 9.55 21.21
C LEU A 257 -3.19 8.44 20.47
N ASP A 258 -3.97 8.85 19.48
CA ASP A 258 -4.69 8.03 18.51
C ASP A 258 -3.82 7.80 17.25
N ILE A 259 -4.25 6.91 16.36
CA ILE A 259 -3.50 6.59 15.13
C ILE A 259 -4.41 6.68 13.92
N PHE A 260 -3.98 7.47 12.94
CA PHE A 260 -4.50 7.44 11.58
C PHE A 260 -3.46 6.83 10.65
N ALA A 261 -3.88 5.92 9.77
CA ALA A 261 -3.03 5.27 8.79
C ALA A 261 -3.67 5.33 7.40
N SER A 262 -2.96 5.88 6.44
CA SER A 262 -3.33 5.78 5.02
C SER A 262 -2.84 4.46 4.43
N SER A 263 -3.24 4.16 3.19
CA SER A 263 -2.71 3.00 2.46
C SER A 263 -2.15 3.43 1.12
N TRP A 264 -1.00 2.90 0.75
CA TRP A 264 -0.51 3.03 -0.61
C TRP A 264 -1.41 2.33 -1.64
N GLY A 265 -2.21 1.34 -1.21
CA GLY A 265 -3.23 0.73 -2.05
C GLY A 265 -4.33 1.72 -2.42
N VAL A 266 -4.45 2.06 -3.71
CA VAL A 266 -5.33 3.16 -4.16
C VAL A 266 -6.81 2.98 -3.81
N ALA A 267 -7.25 1.73 -3.67
CA ALA A 267 -8.61 1.36 -3.28
C ALA A 267 -8.69 0.81 -1.84
N ASP A 268 -7.57 0.76 -1.13
CA ASP A 268 -7.56 0.29 0.26
C ASP A 268 -8.15 1.36 1.17
N GLN A 269 -9.00 0.92 2.08
CA GLN A 269 -9.63 1.76 3.10
C GLN A 269 -8.58 2.32 4.06
N ILE A 270 -8.57 3.65 4.24
CA ILE A 270 -7.79 4.29 5.31
C ILE A 270 -8.29 3.84 6.68
N ARG A 271 -7.42 3.85 7.67
CA ARG A 271 -7.72 3.37 9.02
C ARG A 271 -7.55 4.46 10.06
N PHE A 272 -8.50 4.55 10.98
CA PHE A 272 -8.44 5.39 12.16
C PHE A 272 -8.65 4.53 13.40
N TYR A 273 -7.81 4.73 14.40
CA TYR A 273 -7.73 3.91 15.60
C TYR A 273 -7.71 4.80 16.84
N ILE A 274 -8.71 4.61 17.71
CA ILE A 274 -8.81 5.33 18.99
C ILE A 274 -8.09 4.54 20.08
N ASN A 275 -7.23 5.20 20.83
CA ASN A 275 -6.51 4.65 21.97
C ASN A 275 -7.48 4.43 23.14
N LYS A 276 -7.45 3.23 23.73
CA LYS A 276 -8.32 2.88 24.86
C LYS A 276 -7.69 3.16 26.22
N GLY A 277 -6.44 3.61 26.25
CA GLY A 277 -5.68 3.91 27.48
C GLY A 277 -5.13 2.67 28.21
N ASP A 278 -5.43 1.47 27.73
CA ASP A 278 -4.97 0.18 28.30
C ASP A 278 -3.87 -0.49 27.46
N GLY A 279 -3.30 0.25 26.51
CA GLY A 279 -2.32 -0.26 25.54
C GLY A 279 -2.94 -0.95 24.32
N THR A 280 -4.26 -0.83 24.14
CA THR A 280 -4.98 -1.30 22.94
C THR A 280 -5.68 -0.16 22.20
N PHE A 281 -6.03 -0.43 20.95
CA PHE A 281 -6.69 0.50 20.04
C PHE A 281 -7.99 -0.10 19.47
N GLU A 282 -8.98 0.76 19.24
CA GLU A 282 -10.25 0.44 18.59
C GLU A 282 -10.32 1.05 17.18
N GLU A 283 -10.45 0.21 16.15
CA GLU A 283 -10.69 0.67 14.78
C GLU A 283 -12.04 1.40 14.71
N SER A 284 -12.00 2.68 14.31
CA SER A 284 -13.12 3.61 14.36
C SER A 284 -13.38 4.30 13.02
N SER A 285 -12.82 3.82 11.91
CA SER A 285 -12.90 4.49 10.60
C SER A 285 -14.34 4.69 10.13
N GLN A 286 -15.19 3.68 10.32
CA GLN A 286 -16.61 3.79 9.96
C GLN A 286 -17.34 4.82 10.85
N LYS A 287 -17.11 4.78 12.16
CA LYS A 287 -17.70 5.72 13.12
C LYS A 287 -17.26 7.16 12.84
N ALA A 288 -16.02 7.32 12.40
CA ALA A 288 -15.43 8.60 12.06
C ALA A 288 -15.86 9.15 10.68
N GLY A 289 -16.73 8.46 9.94
CA GLY A 289 -17.23 8.92 8.65
C GLY A 289 -16.25 8.73 7.47
N LEU A 290 -15.19 7.92 7.66
CA LEU A 290 -14.11 7.74 6.67
C LEU A 290 -14.36 6.60 5.68
N THR A 291 -15.55 5.98 5.71
CA THR A 291 -15.87 4.85 4.81
C THR A 291 -15.83 5.29 3.34
N GLY A 292 -15.04 4.58 2.53
CA GLY A 292 -14.86 4.88 1.10
C GLY A 292 -13.78 5.91 0.81
N VAL A 293 -13.20 6.54 1.83
CA VAL A 293 -11.96 7.31 1.67
C VAL A 293 -10.81 6.29 1.59
N THR A 294 -10.08 6.29 0.48
CA THR A 294 -9.09 5.27 0.18
C THR A 294 -7.72 5.85 -0.13
N GLY A 295 -6.72 4.98 -0.14
CA GLY A 295 -5.39 5.32 -0.60
C GLY A 295 -4.64 6.29 0.32
N GLY A 296 -3.62 6.92 -0.24
CA GLY A 296 -2.71 7.82 0.47
C GLY A 296 -1.32 7.21 0.62
N LEU A 297 -0.35 7.68 -0.17
CA LEU A 297 1.06 7.33 0.02
C LEU A 297 1.59 7.91 1.33
N ASN A 298 1.08 9.07 1.75
CA ASN A 298 1.50 9.73 2.95
C ASN A 298 0.34 10.53 3.59
N VAL A 299 0.53 10.96 4.83
CA VAL A 299 -0.41 11.80 5.57
C VAL A 299 0.36 12.85 6.37
N ALA A 300 -0.13 14.09 6.35
CA ALA A 300 0.30 15.17 7.25
C ALA A 300 -0.88 15.55 8.14
N HIS A 301 -0.63 16.08 9.34
CA HIS A 301 -1.67 16.57 10.23
C HIS A 301 -1.29 17.95 10.79
N ALA A 302 -2.30 18.80 10.95
CA ALA A 302 -2.22 20.12 11.57
C ALA A 302 -3.64 20.58 11.94
N ASP A 303 -3.78 21.43 12.95
CA ASP A 303 -4.99 22.23 13.18
C ASP A 303 -4.94 23.43 12.21
N TYR A 304 -5.37 23.23 10.95
CA TYR A 304 -5.16 24.23 9.90
C TYR A 304 -6.11 25.42 10.03
N ASP A 305 -7.23 25.26 10.74
CA ASP A 305 -8.27 26.28 10.90
C ASP A 305 -8.41 26.85 12.32
N ASN A 306 -7.43 26.54 13.18
CA ASN A 306 -7.28 27.02 14.55
C ASN A 306 -8.54 26.77 15.40
N ASP A 307 -9.19 25.62 15.21
CA ASP A 307 -10.41 25.25 15.93
C ASP A 307 -10.15 24.33 17.14
N GLY A 308 -8.90 23.92 17.33
CA GLY A 308 -8.46 23.07 18.43
C GLY A 308 -8.61 21.58 18.16
N TRP A 309 -8.91 21.18 16.93
CA TRP A 309 -9.00 19.79 16.51
C TRP A 309 -8.00 19.47 15.42
N MET A 310 -7.24 18.39 15.59
CA MET A 310 -6.21 18.02 14.62
C MET A 310 -6.83 17.50 13.33
N ASP A 311 -6.49 18.11 12.19
CA ASP A 311 -6.96 17.72 10.86
C ASP A 311 -5.93 16.88 10.10
N LEU A 312 -6.33 16.31 8.96
CA LEU A 312 -5.50 15.37 8.19
C LEU A 312 -5.46 15.73 6.71
N LEU A 313 -4.26 15.77 6.13
CA LEU A 313 -4.03 15.86 4.69
C LEU A 313 -3.50 14.54 4.15
N VAL A 314 -4.29 13.86 3.32
CA VAL A 314 -3.92 12.60 2.67
C VAL A 314 -3.34 12.87 1.27
N LEU A 315 -2.09 12.47 1.05
CA LEU A 315 -1.31 12.71 -0.16
C LEU A 315 -1.30 11.47 -1.07
N ARG A 316 -1.54 11.63 -2.38
CA ARG A 316 -1.75 10.52 -3.33
C ARG A 316 -0.97 10.66 -4.63
N GLY A 317 -0.86 9.55 -5.36
CA GLY A 317 -0.45 9.54 -6.76
C GLY A 317 1.06 9.49 -7.02
N ALA A 318 1.89 9.79 -6.03
CA ALA A 318 3.34 9.59 -6.16
C ALA A 318 3.71 8.13 -6.49
N TRP A 319 4.85 8.02 -7.16
CA TRP A 319 5.43 6.88 -7.87
C TRP A 319 4.72 6.58 -9.19
N PHE A 320 3.42 6.85 -9.33
CA PHE A 320 2.61 6.44 -10.48
C PHE A 320 2.89 7.25 -11.76
N ALA A 321 3.85 8.19 -11.72
CA ALA A 321 4.27 9.01 -12.85
C ALA A 321 3.05 9.63 -13.56
N GLN A 322 2.88 9.38 -14.86
CA GLN A 322 1.77 9.90 -15.68
C GLN A 322 0.39 9.32 -15.28
N GLN A 323 0.35 8.28 -14.45
CA GLN A 323 -0.87 7.67 -13.94
C GLN A 323 -1.23 8.18 -12.53
N GLY A 324 -0.45 9.11 -11.97
CA GLY A 324 -0.55 9.58 -10.59
C GLY A 324 -1.47 10.78 -10.37
N GLU A 325 -2.35 11.11 -11.32
CA GLU A 325 -3.30 12.24 -11.21
C GLU A 325 -4.48 11.90 -10.28
N ILE A 326 -4.19 11.62 -9.01
CA ILE A 326 -5.15 11.24 -7.97
C ILE A 326 -5.20 12.39 -6.95
N PRO A 327 -6.37 13.01 -6.70
CA PRO A 327 -6.43 14.17 -5.84
C PRO A 327 -6.18 13.84 -4.36
N ASN A 328 -5.60 14.79 -3.65
CA ASN A 328 -5.42 14.75 -2.20
C ASN A 328 -6.76 14.91 -1.46
N SER A 329 -6.77 14.61 -0.16
CA SER A 329 -7.92 14.87 0.73
C SER A 329 -7.51 15.67 1.95
N LEU A 330 -8.05 16.86 2.17
CA LEU A 330 -8.03 17.57 3.45
C LEU A 330 -9.27 17.17 4.25
N LEU A 331 -9.07 16.34 5.26
CA LEU A 331 -10.09 15.82 6.17
C LEU A 331 -10.09 16.69 7.43
N ARG A 332 -11.09 17.57 7.54
CA ARG A 332 -11.30 18.38 8.73
C ARG A 332 -11.94 17.55 9.83
N ASN A 333 -11.39 17.59 11.03
CA ASN A 333 -11.98 17.00 12.22
C ASN A 333 -13.14 17.88 12.72
N ASN A 334 -14.33 17.30 12.89
CA ASN A 334 -15.51 18.06 13.28
C ASN A 334 -15.62 18.26 14.81
N GLY A 335 -14.70 17.68 15.60
CA GLY A 335 -14.72 17.73 17.07
C GLY A 335 -15.81 16.87 17.73
N ASP A 336 -16.55 16.09 16.94
CA ASP A 336 -17.59 15.16 17.39
C ASP A 336 -17.20 13.69 17.15
N GLY A 337 -15.92 13.45 16.84
CA GLY A 337 -15.36 12.14 16.50
C GLY A 337 -15.53 11.76 15.03
N THR A 338 -16.00 12.68 14.17
CA THR A 338 -16.11 12.48 12.71
C THR A 338 -15.23 13.43 11.91
N PHE A 339 -14.94 13.06 10.66
CA PHE A 339 -14.20 13.89 9.72
C PHE A 339 -15.06 14.26 8.49
N THR A 340 -14.81 15.46 7.95
CA THR A 340 -15.39 15.94 6.69
C THR A 340 -14.28 16.23 5.68
N ASP A 341 -14.37 15.71 4.46
CA ASP A 341 -13.45 16.13 3.39
C ASP A 341 -13.84 17.54 2.88
N VAL A 342 -12.97 18.51 3.12
CA VAL A 342 -13.14 19.92 2.76
C VAL A 342 -12.22 20.35 1.62
N THR A 343 -11.55 19.42 0.92
CA THR A 343 -10.55 19.72 -0.13
C THR A 343 -11.01 20.77 -1.14
N ILE A 344 -12.20 20.59 -1.70
CA ILE A 344 -12.77 21.52 -2.69
C ILE A 344 -13.11 22.86 -2.04
N ALA A 345 -13.77 22.83 -0.88
CA ALA A 345 -14.19 24.04 -0.17
C ALA A 345 -13.00 24.89 0.31
N ALA A 346 -11.89 24.25 0.66
CA ALA A 346 -10.65 24.88 1.05
C ALA A 346 -9.84 25.41 -0.16
N GLY A 347 -10.21 25.07 -1.40
CA GLY A 347 -9.47 25.49 -2.60
C GLY A 347 -8.20 24.68 -2.86
N LEU A 348 -8.11 23.45 -2.33
CA LEU A 348 -6.94 22.58 -2.41
C LEU A 348 -7.09 21.42 -3.42
N LEU A 349 -8.14 21.43 -4.26
CA LEU A 349 -8.30 20.40 -5.28
C LEU A 349 -7.22 20.55 -6.36
N SER A 350 -6.26 19.63 -6.39
CA SER A 350 -5.27 19.48 -7.44
C SER A 350 -5.12 18.01 -7.85
N TYR A 351 -4.56 17.78 -9.04
CA TYR A 351 -4.38 16.44 -9.63
C TYR A 351 -2.91 16.14 -9.91
N HIS A 352 -2.02 16.59 -9.02
CA HIS A 352 -0.61 16.29 -9.08
C HIS A 352 -0.28 15.02 -8.27
N PRO A 353 0.70 14.21 -8.69
CA PRO A 353 1.22 13.12 -7.87
C PRO A 353 2.03 13.69 -6.70
N THR A 354 1.54 13.52 -5.48
CA THR A 354 2.08 14.16 -4.28
C THR A 354 2.64 13.11 -3.30
N GLN A 355 3.72 13.45 -2.60
CA GLN A 355 4.33 12.55 -1.60
C GLN A 355 4.62 13.24 -0.26
N ALA A 356 4.93 14.53 -0.25
CA ALA A 356 5.39 15.22 0.93
C ALA A 356 4.65 16.55 1.08
N ALA A 357 4.34 16.94 2.31
CA ALA A 357 3.76 18.23 2.61
C ALA A 357 4.23 18.73 3.98
N VAL A 358 4.26 20.04 4.16
CA VAL A 358 4.55 20.68 5.44
C VAL A 358 3.59 21.84 5.67
N TRP A 359 3.03 21.88 6.87
CA TRP A 359 2.21 22.97 7.39
C TRP A 359 3.10 23.94 8.16
N THR A 360 3.06 25.22 7.84
CA THR A 360 3.86 26.26 8.52
C THR A 360 3.26 27.62 8.23
N ASP A 361 3.20 28.52 9.21
CA ASP A 361 2.87 29.92 9.01
C ASP A 361 4.09 30.67 8.42
N PHE A 362 4.23 30.67 7.09
CA PHE A 362 5.42 31.22 6.42
C PHE A 362 5.42 32.74 6.41
N ASN A 363 4.23 33.35 6.43
CA ASN A 363 4.06 34.80 6.33
C ASN A 363 3.89 35.48 7.72
N LEU A 364 3.78 34.69 8.79
CA LEU A 364 3.60 35.09 10.20
C LEU A 364 2.27 35.82 10.44
N ASP A 365 1.20 35.42 9.76
CA ASP A 365 -0.15 36.01 9.91
C ASP A 365 -1.04 35.28 10.93
N GLY A 366 -0.54 34.19 11.52
CA GLY A 366 -1.24 33.37 12.50
C GLY A 366 -2.09 32.25 11.91
N TRP A 367 -2.09 32.06 10.58
CA TRP A 367 -2.70 30.93 9.91
C TRP A 367 -1.63 30.01 9.30
N LEU A 368 -1.85 28.70 9.39
CA LEU A 368 -0.92 27.76 8.75
C LEU A 368 -1.07 27.81 7.24
N ASP A 369 0.05 27.96 6.55
CA ASP A 369 0.18 27.78 5.11
C ASP A 369 0.62 26.34 4.80
N LEU A 370 0.56 25.96 3.52
CA LEU A 370 0.83 24.60 3.08
C LEU A 370 1.78 24.57 1.89
N PHE A 371 2.91 23.88 2.03
CA PHE A 371 3.72 23.46 0.90
C PHE A 371 3.46 21.99 0.57
N ILE A 372 3.27 21.67 -0.71
CA ILE A 372 3.12 20.29 -1.21
C ILE A 372 4.20 19.99 -2.25
N GLY A 373 4.99 18.96 -1.98
CA GLY A 373 6.00 18.40 -2.86
C GLY A 373 5.40 17.37 -3.82
N ASN A 374 5.50 17.67 -5.12
CA ASN A 374 4.97 16.87 -6.21
C ASN A 374 6.08 16.10 -6.94
N GLU A 375 5.71 15.03 -7.64
CA GLU A 375 6.66 14.19 -8.38
C GLU A 375 6.68 14.48 -9.88
N SER A 376 7.74 15.18 -10.29
CA SER A 376 8.15 15.28 -11.68
C SER A 376 9.29 14.33 -11.99
N THR A 377 9.12 13.55 -13.05
CA THR A 377 10.19 12.72 -13.62
C THR A 377 10.68 13.38 -14.90
N MET A 378 11.95 13.81 -14.90
CA MET A 378 12.55 14.53 -16.02
C MET A 378 12.28 13.84 -17.38
N GLY A 379 11.76 14.62 -18.33
CA GLY A 379 11.45 14.14 -19.68
C GLY A 379 10.18 13.30 -19.81
N THR A 380 9.40 13.11 -18.73
CA THR A 380 8.18 12.29 -18.76
C THR A 380 6.96 12.98 -18.15
N THR A 381 7.11 13.67 -17.02
CA THR A 381 6.02 14.40 -16.35
C THR A 381 6.49 15.80 -15.95
N ASP A 382 5.56 16.75 -16.00
CA ASP A 382 5.76 18.13 -15.57
C ASP A 382 4.73 18.45 -14.48
N GLN A 383 5.14 18.26 -13.23
CA GLN A 383 4.28 18.32 -12.04
C GLN A 383 4.88 19.37 -11.07
N PRO A 384 4.54 20.66 -11.21
CA PRO A 384 4.99 21.71 -10.28
C PRO A 384 4.66 21.35 -8.84
N CYS A 385 5.57 21.65 -7.92
CA CYS A 385 5.19 21.73 -6.50
C CYS A 385 4.18 22.85 -6.28
N GLU A 386 3.48 22.80 -5.16
CA GLU A 386 2.41 23.73 -4.84
C GLU A 386 2.73 24.43 -3.52
N PHE A 387 2.47 25.74 -3.47
CA PHE A 387 2.67 26.52 -2.27
C PHE A 387 1.45 27.38 -2.02
N TYR A 388 0.70 27.04 -0.98
CA TYR A 388 -0.59 27.60 -0.67
C TYR A 388 -0.47 28.51 0.55
N LEU A 389 -0.73 29.80 0.36
CA LEU A 389 -0.96 30.69 1.51
C LEU A 389 -2.42 30.57 1.96
N SER A 390 -2.64 30.58 3.27
CA SER A 390 -3.97 30.68 3.85
C SER A 390 -4.55 32.06 3.61
N ASN A 391 -5.84 32.12 3.32
CA ASN A 391 -6.61 33.36 3.26
C ASN A 391 -7.23 33.71 4.63
N GLY A 392 -6.91 32.93 5.67
CA GLY A 392 -7.58 32.97 6.96
C GLY A 392 -9.03 32.47 6.90
N LYS A 393 -9.71 32.57 8.04
CA LYS A 393 -11.11 32.14 8.20
C LYS A 393 -12.06 33.14 7.58
N ASP A 394 -12.83 32.71 6.57
CA ASP A 394 -13.87 33.52 5.98
C ASP A 394 -14.94 33.83 7.04
N PRO A 395 -15.23 35.12 7.34
CA PRO A 395 -16.17 35.50 8.39
C PRO A 395 -17.63 35.14 8.08
N LYS A 396 -17.97 34.84 6.82
CA LYS A 396 -19.34 34.46 6.41
C LYS A 396 -19.55 32.96 6.47
N THR A 397 -18.57 32.19 6.02
CA THR A 397 -18.69 30.73 5.90
C THR A 397 -18.05 29.99 7.06
N GLY A 398 -17.12 30.64 7.77
CA GLY A 398 -16.29 30.02 8.80
C GLY A 398 -15.23 29.07 8.23
N GLN A 399 -15.06 28.99 6.91
CA GLN A 399 -14.09 28.11 6.27
C GLN A 399 -12.76 28.82 6.07
N VAL A 400 -11.66 28.13 6.37
CA VAL A 400 -10.32 28.55 5.92
C VAL A 400 -10.11 28.07 4.50
N THR A 401 -9.63 28.96 3.64
CA THR A 401 -9.36 28.69 2.22
C THR A 401 -7.93 29.04 1.88
N PHE A 402 -7.44 28.47 0.79
CA PHE A 402 -6.06 28.59 0.37
C PHE A 402 -5.95 29.16 -1.05
N SER A 403 -4.81 29.78 -1.35
CA SER A 403 -4.48 30.24 -2.69
C SER A 403 -3.07 29.83 -3.06
N ASN A 404 -2.92 29.18 -4.21
CA ASN A 404 -1.61 28.76 -4.69
C ASN A 404 -0.79 30.00 -5.11
N GLN A 405 0.29 30.26 -4.39
CA GLN A 405 1.23 31.36 -4.57
C GLN A 405 2.60 30.90 -5.11
N ILE A 406 2.73 29.67 -5.61
CA ILE A 406 4.01 29.13 -6.08
C ILE A 406 4.72 30.06 -7.10
N ASP A 407 3.96 30.67 -8.00
CA ASP A 407 4.49 31.62 -8.98
C ASP A 407 4.91 32.95 -8.34
N ALA A 408 4.07 33.49 -7.45
CA ALA A 408 4.31 34.76 -6.77
C ALA A 408 5.55 34.69 -5.86
N CYS A 409 5.82 33.52 -5.29
CA CYS A 409 6.98 33.25 -4.44
C CYS A 409 8.24 32.86 -5.23
N GLY A 410 8.20 32.83 -6.56
CA GLY A 410 9.36 32.53 -7.40
C GLY A 410 9.79 31.05 -7.42
N LEU A 411 8.90 30.15 -6.97
CA LEU A 411 9.15 28.70 -6.89
C LEU A 411 8.54 27.93 -8.07
N SER A 412 8.05 28.63 -9.09
CA SER A 412 7.34 28.07 -10.26
C SER A 412 8.12 27.03 -11.05
N ASN A 413 9.45 27.05 -10.98
CA ASN A 413 10.34 26.10 -11.66
C ASN A 413 10.69 24.87 -10.83
N LEU A 414 10.16 24.75 -9.60
CA LEU A 414 10.47 23.63 -8.73
C LEU A 414 9.83 22.35 -9.27
N ARG A 415 10.67 21.48 -9.85
CA ARG A 415 10.34 20.17 -10.42
C ARG A 415 11.36 19.17 -9.91
N GLY A 416 10.87 18.05 -9.39
CA GLY A 416 11.72 16.94 -8.98
C GLY A 416 10.88 15.81 -8.44
N MET A 417 11.55 14.73 -8.00
CA MET A 417 10.89 13.69 -7.22
C MET A 417 10.96 14.07 -5.76
N ILE A 418 10.13 15.02 -5.32
CA ILE A 418 10.21 15.54 -3.94
C ILE A 418 9.80 14.43 -2.96
N LYS A 419 10.74 14.00 -2.13
CA LYS A 419 10.54 12.87 -1.19
C LYS A 419 10.38 13.32 0.25
N GLY A 420 10.91 14.49 0.59
CA GLY A 420 10.81 15.05 1.92
C GLY A 420 10.68 16.56 1.86
N VAL A 421 9.87 17.09 2.77
CA VAL A 421 9.80 18.53 3.02
C VAL A 421 9.81 18.76 4.53
N ALA A 422 10.44 19.84 4.96
CA ALA A 422 10.44 20.26 6.35
C ALA A 422 10.51 21.78 6.41
N SER A 423 10.13 22.36 7.55
CA SER A 423 10.30 23.79 7.80
C SER A 423 10.78 24.05 9.22
N SER A 424 11.68 25.01 9.35
CA SER A 424 12.22 25.51 10.61
C SER A 424 12.97 26.82 10.35
N ASP A 425 13.14 27.67 11.36
CA ASP A 425 14.01 28.85 11.28
C ASP A 425 15.47 28.44 11.60
N ILE A 426 16.25 28.05 10.60
CA ILE A 426 17.63 27.57 10.82
C ILE A 426 18.60 28.72 11.02
N ASN A 427 18.29 29.85 10.40
CA ASN A 427 19.17 31.00 10.35
C ASN A 427 18.92 31.94 11.55
N ASN A 428 17.87 31.67 12.35
CA ASN A 428 17.40 32.42 13.51
C ASN A 428 17.01 33.86 13.19
N ASP A 429 16.42 34.11 12.01
CA ASP A 429 15.91 35.44 11.62
C ASP A 429 14.44 35.67 12.01
N GLY A 430 13.81 34.67 12.63
CA GLY A 430 12.41 34.68 13.05
C GLY A 430 11.43 34.29 11.94
N ARG A 431 11.91 33.88 10.76
CA ARG A 431 11.08 33.42 9.65
C ARG A 431 11.33 31.93 9.39
N PRO A 432 10.29 31.15 9.11
CA PRO A 432 10.49 29.74 8.74
C PRO A 432 11.18 29.60 7.39
N ASP A 433 12.22 28.77 7.33
CA ASP A 433 12.85 28.32 6.09
C ASP A 433 12.16 27.04 5.58
N LEU A 434 12.12 26.84 4.25
CA LEU A 434 11.60 25.61 3.62
C LEU A 434 12.74 24.72 3.14
N TYR A 435 12.75 23.46 3.57
CA TYR A 435 13.67 22.40 3.13
C TYR A 435 12.96 21.42 2.22
N ILE A 436 13.64 21.04 1.14
CA ILE A 436 13.10 20.17 0.11
C ILE A 436 14.18 19.14 -0.24
N PHE A 437 13.83 17.86 -0.16
CA PHE A 437 14.75 16.71 -0.30
C PHE A 437 14.36 15.79 -1.45
#